data_AF-A0AAP3CWN8-F1
#
_entry.id   AF-A0AAP3CWN8-F1
#
_cell.length_a   1.000
_cell.length_b   1.000
_cell.length_c   1.000
_cell.angle_alpha   90.00
_cell.angle_beta   90.00
_cell.angle_gamma   90.00
#
_symmetry.space_group_name_H-M   'P 1'
#
loop_
_entity.id
_entity.type
_entity.pdbx_description
1 polymer ?
#
loop_
_entity_poly.entity_id
_entity_poly.type
_entity_poly.pdbx_seq_one_letter_code
_entity_poly.pdbx_strand_id
1 'polypeptide(L)'
;MNENIIPINRHAAEMPKNGSVIENSGNSEVHIDIHIDTMPIAFAVLCSALAAKQMTQDEFDTAYAQLLEMNSNYTNRTSVMKVVNPETTES
;
A
#
# COMPACT_ATOMS: atom_id res chain seq x y z
N MET A 1 35.03 -39.38 62.19
CA MET A 1 33.94 -38.39 62.16
C MET A 1 34.55 -37.01 62.06
N ASN A 2 34.64 -36.51 60.84
CA ASN A 2 34.83 -35.11 60.48
C ASN A 2 34.67 -35.04 58.96
N GLU A 3 33.40 -35.11 58.56
CA GLU A 3 32.95 -34.97 57.18
C GLU A 3 33.43 -33.62 56.64
N ASN A 4 34.41 -33.65 55.74
CA ASN A 4 34.87 -32.46 55.03
C ASN A 4 33.87 -32.21 53.89
N ILE A 5 32.73 -31.62 54.26
CA ILE A 5 31.63 -31.30 53.35
C ILE A 5 32.12 -30.16 52.45
N ILE A 6 32.55 -30.51 51.25
CA ILE A 6 32.80 -29.56 50.17
C ILE A 6 31.43 -29.00 49.75
N PRO A 7 31.17 -27.69 49.82
CA PRO A 7 29.88 -27.17 49.40
C PRO A 7 29.72 -27.41 47.90
N ILE A 8 28.71 -28.20 47.52
CA ILE A 8 28.28 -28.36 46.14
C ILE A 8 27.66 -27.04 45.70
N ASN A 9 28.50 -26.12 45.20
CA ASN A 9 28.04 -25.04 44.36
C ASN A 9 28.32 -25.42 42.91
N ARG A 10 27.45 -26.26 42.35
CA ARG A 10 27.41 -26.52 40.90
C ARG A 10 25.97 -26.61 40.40
N HIS A 11 25.12 -25.71 40.89
CA HIS A 11 23.91 -25.31 40.18
C HIS A 11 24.07 -23.89 39.68
N ALA A 12 24.99 -23.73 38.74
CA ALA A 12 24.95 -22.67 37.74
C ALA A 12 25.76 -23.18 36.55
N ALA A 13 25.27 -24.26 35.93
CA ALA A 13 25.48 -24.38 34.51
C ALA A 13 24.81 -23.15 33.93
N GLU A 14 25.60 -22.11 33.62
CA GLU A 14 25.15 -21.03 32.77
C GLU A 14 24.77 -21.69 31.45
N MET A 15 23.50 -22.04 31.31
CA MET A 15 22.93 -22.34 30.01
C MET A 15 23.23 -21.10 29.18
N PRO A 16 23.93 -21.22 28.03
CA PRO A 16 24.01 -20.08 27.13
C PRO A 16 22.56 -19.69 26.84
N LYS A 17 22.18 -18.49 27.26
CA LYS A 17 20.90 -17.91 26.87
C LYS A 17 21.01 -17.73 25.37
N ASN A 18 20.56 -18.72 24.61
CA ASN A 18 20.23 -18.60 23.19
C ASN A 18 18.95 -17.76 23.06
N GLY A 19 18.95 -16.59 23.70
CA GLY A 19 17.92 -15.60 23.60
C GLY A 19 18.16 -14.86 22.31
N SER A 20 17.53 -15.32 21.23
CA SER A 20 17.15 -14.40 20.17
C SER A 20 16.04 -13.53 20.76
N VAL A 21 16.37 -12.33 21.20
CA VAL A 21 15.36 -11.33 21.50
C VAL A 21 15.16 -10.54 20.21
N ILE A 22 14.13 -10.89 19.45
CA ILE A 22 13.68 -10.07 18.34
C ILE A 22 12.85 -8.95 18.96
N GLU A 23 13.52 -7.91 19.43
CA GLU A 23 12.89 -6.84 20.21
C GLU A 23 11.99 -5.93 19.38
N ASN A 24 12.05 -5.97 18.04
CA ASN A 24 11.07 -5.38 17.14
C ASN A 24 11.45 -5.73 15.68
N SER A 25 10.67 -6.59 14.99
CA SER A 25 10.67 -6.57 13.52
C SER A 25 9.53 -5.65 13.03
N GLY A 26 9.46 -4.45 13.58
CA GLY A 26 8.44 -3.45 13.24
C GLY A 26 8.76 -2.75 11.92
N ASN A 27 8.82 -3.50 10.81
CA ASN A 27 9.18 -2.94 9.50
C ASN A 27 8.39 -3.55 8.33
N SER A 28 7.13 -3.93 8.55
CA SER A 28 6.30 -4.44 7.44
C SER A 28 4.98 -3.71 7.32
N GLU A 29 4.96 -2.40 7.56
CA GLU A 29 3.92 -1.57 6.96
C GLU A 29 4.28 -1.33 5.49
N VAL A 30 3.66 -2.12 4.62
CA VAL A 30 3.86 -2.04 3.17
C VAL A 30 2.71 -1.22 2.58
N HIS A 31 2.97 0.05 2.28
CA HIS A 31 2.03 0.87 1.52
C HIS A 31 2.16 0.54 0.03
N ILE A 32 1.15 -0.11 -0.53
CA ILE A 32 1.08 -0.40 -1.97
C ILE A 32 0.13 0.61 -2.60
N ASP A 33 0.67 1.53 -3.41
CA ASP A 33 -0.12 2.40 -4.27
C ASP A 33 -0.21 1.77 -5.66
N ILE A 34 -1.44 1.50 -6.12
CA ILE A 34 -1.69 0.91 -7.44
C ILE A 34 -2.42 1.94 -8.28
N HIS A 35 -1.72 2.45 -9.29
CA HIS A 35 -2.31 3.35 -10.29
C HIS A 35 -2.71 2.57 -11.54
N ILE A 36 -4.01 2.53 -11.83
CA ILE A 36 -4.55 1.91 -13.05
C ILE A 36 -5.14 3.02 -13.92
N ASP A 37 -4.55 3.23 -15.11
CA ASP A 37 -5.16 4.09 -16.12
C ASP A 37 -6.27 3.31 -16.84
N THR A 38 -7.51 3.72 -16.61
CA THR A 38 -8.71 3.11 -17.20
C THR A 38 -9.13 3.76 -18.51
N MET A 39 -8.47 4.83 -18.96
CA MET A 39 -8.84 5.57 -20.17
C MET A 39 -8.80 4.70 -21.44
N PRO A 40 -7.75 3.88 -21.69
CA PRO A 40 -7.70 3.04 -22.89
C PRO A 40 -8.83 2.00 -22.92
N ILE A 41 -9.22 1.48 -21.75
CA ILE A 41 -10.30 0.51 -21.61
C ILE A 41 -11.64 1.17 -21.94
N ALA A 42 -11.93 2.32 -21.35
CA ALA A 42 -13.16 3.05 -21.62
C ALA A 42 -13.28 3.45 -23.10
N PHE A 43 -12.19 3.90 -23.72
CA PHE A 43 -12.17 4.21 -25.15
C PHE A 43 -12.46 2.98 -26.01
N ALA A 44 -11.85 1.82 -25.70
CA ALA A 44 -12.12 0.57 -26.42
C ALA A 44 -13.59 0.13 -26.32
N VAL A 45 -14.24 0.35 -25.17
CA VAL A 45 -15.67 0.08 -24.98
C VAL A 45 -16.53 0.97 -25.87
N LEU A 46 -16.24 2.28 -25.92
CA LEU A 46 -16.95 3.21 -26.80
C LEU A 46 -16.78 2.84 -28.28
N CYS A 47 -15.55 2.52 -28.70
CA CYS A 47 -15.28 2.06 -30.07
C CYS A 47 -16.04 0.76 -30.40
N SER A 48 -16.11 -0.17 -29.45
CA SER A 48 -16.83 -1.43 -29.62
C SER A 48 -18.33 -1.20 -29.80
N ALA A 49 -18.93 -0.32 -28.99
CA ALA A 49 -20.35 0.04 -29.10
C ALA A 49 -20.67 0.75 -30.42
N LEU A 50 -19.82 1.67 -30.86
CA LEU A 50 -19.96 2.36 -32.15
C LEU A 50 -19.86 1.37 -33.32
N ALA A 51 -18.85 0.49 -33.32
CA ALA A 51 -18.66 -0.53 -34.34
C ALA A 51 -19.83 -1.52 -34.40
N ALA A 52 -20.42 -1.86 -33.25
CA ALA A 52 -21.62 -2.68 -33.13
C ALA A 52 -22.91 -1.94 -33.51
N LYS A 53 -22.83 -0.65 -33.91
CA LYS A 53 -23.98 0.23 -34.20
C LYS A 53 -24.96 0.35 -33.03
N GLN A 54 -24.47 0.18 -31.81
CA GLN A 54 -25.25 0.33 -30.58
C GLN A 54 -25.38 1.79 -30.13
N MET A 55 -24.62 2.67 -30.77
CA MET A 55 -24.68 4.13 -30.60
C MET A 55 -24.39 4.82 -31.93
N THR A 56 -24.84 6.06 -32.05
CA THR A 56 -24.53 6.98 -33.13
C THR A 56 -23.18 7.67 -32.92
N GLN A 57 -22.67 8.31 -33.98
CA GLN A 57 -21.44 9.11 -33.88
C GLN A 57 -21.59 10.26 -32.87
N ASP A 58 -22.73 10.96 -32.87
CA ASP A 58 -22.98 12.08 -31.95
C ASP A 58 -23.01 11.62 -30.48
N GLU A 59 -23.59 10.44 -30.22
CA GLU A 59 -23.60 9.82 -28.89
C GLU A 59 -22.18 9.40 -28.47
N PHE A 60 -21.38 8.87 -29.39
CA PHE A 60 -19.98 8.55 -29.14
C PHE A 60 -19.17 9.80 -28.79
N ASP A 61 -19.29 10.87 -29.59
CA ASP A 61 -18.54 12.11 -29.40
C ASP A 61 -18.89 12.75 -28.05
N THR A 62 -20.18 12.75 -27.72
CA THR A 62 -20.67 13.24 -26.40
C THR A 62 -20.11 12.41 -25.25
N ALA A 63 -20.16 11.07 -25.35
CA ALA A 63 -19.64 10.18 -24.32
C ALA A 63 -18.12 10.30 -24.16
N TYR A 64 -17.39 10.45 -25.27
CA TYR A 64 -15.94 10.63 -25.25
C TYR A 64 -15.53 11.98 -24.64
N ALA A 65 -16.26 13.06 -24.93
CA ALA A 65 -16.04 14.36 -24.30
C ALA A 65 -16.24 14.30 -22.78
N GLN A 66 -17.31 13.64 -22.31
CA GLN A 66 -17.55 13.43 -20.89
C GLN A 66 -16.44 12.58 -20.22
N LEU A 67 -15.99 11.54 -20.91
CA LEU A 67 -14.89 10.70 -20.43
C LEU A 67 -13.58 11.51 -20.24
N LEU A 68 -13.26 12.40 -21.19
CA LEU A 68 -12.10 13.30 -21.09
C LEU A 68 -12.25 14.29 -19.93
N GLU A 69 -13.43 14.85 -19.73
CA GLU A 69 -13.72 15.76 -18.61
C GLU A 69 -13.54 15.05 -17.26
N MET A 70 -14.04 13.82 -17.13
CA MET A 70 -13.86 13.01 -15.93
C MET A 70 -12.38 12.72 -15.63
N ASN A 71 -11.58 12.40 -16.65
CA ASN A 71 -10.14 12.14 -16.49
C ASN A 71 -9.36 13.40 -16.07
N SER A 72 -9.66 14.55 -16.69
CA SER A 72 -9.07 15.84 -16.31
C SER A 72 -9.38 16.20 -14.85
N ASN A 73 -10.63 16.02 -14.44
CA ASN A 73 -11.07 16.27 -13.06
C ASN A 73 -10.41 15.33 -12.05
N TYR A 74 -10.15 14.07 -12.42
CA TYR A 74 -9.39 13.14 -11.58
C TYR A 74 -7.95 13.61 -11.37
N THR A 75 -7.24 13.96 -12.45
CA THR A 75 -5.86 14.47 -12.39
C THR A 75 -5.72 15.71 -11.50
N ASN A 76 -6.72 16.60 -11.53
CA ASN A 76 -6.75 17.79 -10.69
C ASN A 76 -6.91 17.44 -9.20
N ARG A 77 -7.79 16.49 -8.83
CA ARG A 77 -7.97 16.07 -7.42
C ARG A 77 -6.73 15.41 -6.83
N THR A 78 -6.04 14.57 -7.60
CA THR A 78 -4.79 13.93 -7.16
C THR A 78 -3.67 14.96 -6.96
N SER A 79 -3.70 16.07 -7.71
CA SER A 79 -2.76 17.18 -7.54
C SER A 79 -3.05 17.99 -6.27
N VAL A 80 -4.32 18.15 -5.86
CA VAL A 80 -4.65 18.84 -4.59
C VAL A 80 -4.32 17.98 -3.37
N MET A 81 -4.53 16.66 -3.42
CA MET A 81 -4.16 15.75 -2.31
C MET A 81 -2.64 15.64 -2.09
N LYS A 82 -1.81 15.96 -3.09
CA LYS A 82 -0.35 16.06 -2.91
C LYS A 82 0.11 17.30 -2.13
N VAL A 83 -0.76 18.28 -1.88
CA VAL A 83 -0.39 19.57 -1.25
C VAL A 83 -0.75 19.62 0.25
N VAL A 84 -1.44 18.61 0.80
CA VAL A 84 -1.86 18.60 2.21
C VAL A 84 -1.21 17.42 2.92
N ASN A 85 0.05 17.59 3.31
CA ASN A 85 0.63 16.94 4.50
C ASN A 85 0.59 17.97 5.65
N PRO A 86 -0.45 17.97 6.50
CA PRO A 86 -0.36 18.47 7.86
C PRO A 86 0.06 17.32 8.79
N GLU A 87 0.53 17.67 9.98
CA GLU A 87 1.02 16.79 11.06
C GLU A 87 2.49 16.30 10.87
N THR A 88 3.47 16.64 11.71
CA THR A 88 3.38 17.11 13.11
C THR A 88 4.67 17.81 13.54
N THR A 89 4.52 19.05 14.00
CA THR A 89 5.28 19.62 15.12
C THR A 89 5.04 18.77 16.36
N GLU A 90 6.07 18.18 16.97
CA GLU A 90 6.14 17.99 18.44
C GLU A 90 7.61 17.98 18.91
N SER A 91 7.86 18.89 19.87
CA SER A 91 8.92 19.00 20.90
C SER A 91 10.40 19.11 20.49
#